data_AF-A0A945I4T6-F1
#
_entry.id   AF-A0A945I4T6-F1
#
_cell.length_a   1.000
_cell.length_b   1.000
_cell.length_c   1.000
_cell.angle_alpha   90.00
_cell.angle_beta   90.00
_cell.angle_gamma   90.00
#
_symmetry.space_group_name_H-M   'P 1'
#
loop_
_entity.id
_entity.type
_entity.pdbx_description
1 polymer ?
#
loop_
_entity_poly.entity_id
_entity_poly.type
_entity_poly.pdbx_seq_one_letter_code
_entity_poly.pdbx_strand_id
1 'polypeptide(L)' 'MPNAVCDEDFDELKKHFSAEEIVEMMGALCYMAWLNRWNDTIGTELEELPLDHARQHLNRHGWEAGKHDPK' A
#
# COMPACT_ATOMS: atom_id res chain seq x y z
N MET A 1 8.75 -9.65 -7.57
CA MET A 1 8.21 -9.74 -8.94
C MET A 1 8.99 -8.79 -9.83
N PRO A 2 9.19 -9.10 -11.11
CA PRO A 2 9.76 -8.17 -12.07
C PRO A 2 8.78 -7.01 -12.35
N ASN A 3 9.32 -5.88 -12.81
CA ASN A 3 8.52 -4.75 -13.28
C ASN A 3 7.77 -5.15 -14.57
N ALA A 4 6.47 -4.86 -14.62
CA ALA A 4 5.59 -5.14 -15.77
C ALA A 4 5.07 -3.87 -16.46
N VAL A 5 5.50 -2.69 -16.02
CA VAL A 5 5.11 -1.40 -16.61
C VAL A 5 5.71 -1.26 -18.00
N CYS A 6 4.89 -0.88 -18.98
CA CYS A 6 5.29 -0.59 -20.36
C CYS A 6 4.95 0.86 -20.77
N ASP A 7 5.39 1.25 -21.97
CA ASP A 7 5.18 2.61 -22.48
C ASP A 7 3.68 2.93 -22.67
N GLU A 8 2.86 1.93 -23.02
CA GLU A 8 1.41 2.06 -23.15
C GLU A 8 0.73 2.48 -21.83
N ASP A 9 1.24 2.04 -20.68
CA ASP A 9 0.73 2.44 -19.37
C ASP A 9 0.93 3.94 -19.12
N PHE A 10 2.11 4.46 -19.50
CA PHE A 10 2.41 5.88 -19.38
C PHE A 10 1.60 6.72 -20.35
N ASP A 11 1.35 6.22 -21.55
CA ASP A 11 0.52 6.90 -22.54
C ASP A 11 -0.95 6.95 -22.12
N GLU A 12 -1.44 5.93 -21.41
CA GLU A 12 -2.77 5.98 -20.79
C GLU A 12 -2.83 7.02 -19.65
N LEU A 13 -1.83 7.03 -18.76
CA LEU A 13 -1.77 8.00 -17.65
C LEU A 13 -1.74 9.45 -18.14
N LYS A 14 -0.98 9.75 -19.20
CA LYS A 14 -0.87 11.10 -19.78
C LYS A 14 -2.19 11.63 -20.36
N LYS A 15 -3.19 10.79 -20.59
CA LYS A 15 -4.53 11.23 -21.00
C LYS A 15 -5.30 11.92 -19.87
N HIS A 16 -4.91 11.65 -18.62
CA HIS A 16 -5.65 12.07 -17.43
C HIS A 16 -4.84 12.93 -16.46
N PHE A 17 -3.50 12.81 -16.48
CA PHE A 17 -2.60 13.43 -15.52
C PHE A 17 -1.44 14.14 -16.21
N SER A 18 -0.95 15.21 -15.58
CA SER A 18 0.29 15.87 -15.99
C SER A 18 1.51 15.00 -15.71
N ALA A 19 2.65 15.35 -16.33
CA ALA A 19 3.90 14.67 -16.06
C ALA A 19 4.32 14.81 -14.59
N GLU A 20 4.12 15.98 -13.98
CA GLU A 20 4.39 16.20 -12.56
C GLU A 20 3.51 15.32 -11.65
N GLU A 21 2.20 15.25 -11.92
CA GLU A 21 1.27 14.40 -11.16
C GLU A 21 1.64 12.91 -11.26
N ILE A 22 2.06 12.44 -12.44
CA ILE A 22 2.54 11.07 -12.63
C ILE A 22 3.79 10.79 -11.79
N VAL A 23 4.74 11.73 -11.74
CA VAL A 23 5.95 11.59 -10.90
C VAL A 23 5.58 11.54 -9.42
N GLU A 24 4.66 12.38 -8.96
CA GLU A 24 4.19 12.38 -7.57
C GLU A 24 3.49 11.05 -7.20
N MET A 25 2.63 10.52 -8.08
CA MET A 25 2.01 9.22 -7.90
C MET A 25 3.06 8.11 -7.77
N MET A 26 4.06 8.08 -8.66
CA MET A 26 5.15 7.11 -8.57
C MET A 26 5.94 7.24 -7.27
N GLY A 27 6.20 8.46 -6.81
CA GLY A 27 6.85 8.73 -5.52
C GLY A 27 6.06 8.16 -4.35
N ALA A 28 4.75 8.41 -4.29
CA ALA A 28 3.88 7.89 -3.25
C ALA A 28 3.81 6.35 -3.27
N LEU A 29 3.70 5.74 -4.45
CA LEU A 29 3.70 4.29 -4.61
C LEU A 29 5.02 3.67 -4.12
N CYS A 30 6.16 4.24 -4.49
CA CYS A 30 7.47 3.79 -4.02
C CYS A 30 7.60 3.90 -2.50
N TYR A 31 7.14 5.00 -1.91
CA TYR A 31 7.16 5.21 -0.46
C TYR A 31 6.30 4.16 0.28
N MET A 32 5.07 3.94 -0.18
CA MET A 32 4.18 2.93 0.40
C MET A 32 4.71 1.51 0.20
N ALA A 33 5.31 1.19 -0.95
CA ALA A 33 5.93 -0.11 -1.19
C ALA A 33 7.08 -0.39 -0.22
N TRP A 34 7.91 0.63 0.05
CA TRP A 34 8.97 0.55 1.06
C TRP A 34 8.39 0.35 2.46
N LEU A 35 7.39 1.15 2.87
CA LEU A 35 6.74 1.03 4.18
C LEU A 35 6.07 -0.34 4.37
N ASN A 36 5.39 -0.85 3.37
CA ASN A 36 4.77 -2.18 3.41
C ASN A 36 5.82 -3.25 3.69
N ARG A 37 6.98 -3.19 3.01
CA ARG A 37 8.05 -4.16 3.23
C ARG A 37 8.72 -3.98 4.59
N TRP A 38 8.95 -2.75 5.00
CA TRP A 38 9.55 -2.43 6.30
C TRP A 38 8.68 -2.95 7.44
N ASN A 39 7.40 -2.56 7.48
CA ASN A 39 6.45 -2.97 8.52
C ASN A 39 6.22 -4.48 8.53
N ASP A 40 6.17 -5.13 7.37
CA ASP A 40 6.10 -6.59 7.29
C ASP A 40 7.36 -7.26 7.89
N THR A 41 8.54 -6.68 7.69
CA THR A 41 9.79 -7.22 8.23
C THR A 41 9.85 -7.10 9.76
N ILE A 42 9.52 -5.94 10.31
CA ILE A 42 9.67 -5.67 11.75
C ILE A 42 8.40 -5.99 12.57
N GLY A 43 7.29 -6.31 11.91
CA GLY A 43 6.04 -6.65 12.59
C GLY A 43 5.49 -5.50 13.42
N THR A 44 5.47 -4.28 12.87
CA THR A 44 4.95 -3.11 13.58
C THR A 44 3.53 -3.38 14.09
N GLU A 45 3.34 -3.29 15.40
CA GLU A 45 2.02 -3.47 16.02
C GLU A 45 1.06 -2.36 15.58
N LEU A 46 -0.18 -2.73 15.27
CA LEU A 46 -1.21 -1.75 14.93
C LEU A 46 -1.71 -1.07 16.20
N GLU A 47 -1.91 0.24 16.13
CA GLU A 47 -2.61 0.96 17.19
C GLU A 47 -4.07 0.50 17.31
N GLU A 48 -4.69 0.75 18.46
CA GLU A 48 -6.06 0.31 18.77
C GLU A 48 -7.09 0.75 17.72
N LEU A 49 -7.03 2.03 17.32
CA LEU A 49 -7.96 2.60 16.34
C LEU A 49 -7.92 1.90 14.96
N PRO A 50 -6.77 1.77 14.27
CA PRO A 50 -6.68 1.06 13.00
C PRO A 50 -6.96 -0.45 13.13
N LEU A 51 -6.59 -1.07 14.25
CA LEU A 51 -6.89 -2.48 14.52
C LEU A 51 -8.41 -2.73 14.61
N ASP A 52 -9.13 -1.90 15.35
CA ASP A 52 -10.58 -2.00 15.48
C ASP A 52 -11.29 -1.74 14.16
N HIS A 53 -10.84 -0.74 13.41
CA HIS A 53 -11.36 -0.48 12.06
C HIS A 53 -11.14 -1.69 11.14
N ALA A 54 -9.95 -2.29 11.14
CA ALA A 54 -9.67 -3.48 10.35
C ALA A 54 -10.54 -4.67 10.79
N ARG A 55 -10.71 -4.90 12.09
CA ARG A 55 -11.58 -5.96 12.62
C ARG A 55 -13.04 -5.78 12.20
N GLN A 56 -13.55 -4.56 12.29
CA GLN A 56 -14.94 -4.23 11.93
C GLN A 56 -15.23 -4.49 10.45
N HIS A 57 -14.27 -4.20 9.56
CA HIS A 57 -14.51 -4.18 8.12
C HIS A 57 -13.93 -5.38 7.36
N LEU A 58 -12.85 -5.99 7.86
CA LEU A 58 -12.05 -6.96 7.12
C LEU A 58 -12.14 -8.39 7.68
N ASN A 59 -12.52 -8.60 8.95
CA ASN A 59 -12.61 -9.95 9.53
C ASN A 59 -13.58 -10.86 8.74
N ARG A 60 -14.70 -10.29 8.25
CA ARG A 60 -15.67 -11.02 7.41
C ARG A 60 -15.08 -11.51 6.08
N HIS A 61 -13.93 -10.99 5.68
CA HIS A 61 -13.17 -11.37 4.49
C HIS A 61 -11.95 -12.25 4.83
N GLY A 62 -11.86 -12.76 6.07
CA GLY A 62 -10.79 -13.65 6.51
C GLY A 62 -9.49 -12.93 6.86
N TRP A 63 -9.52 -11.61 7.08
CA TRP A 63 -8.36 -10.87 7.57
C TRP A 63 -8.14 -11.13 9.06
N GLU A 64 -6.87 -11.26 9.46
CA GLU A 64 -6.42 -11.36 10.86
C GLU A 64 -5.19 -10.48 11.06
N ALA A 65 -5.03 -9.90 12.26
CA ALA A 65 -3.91 -9.01 12.56
C ALA A 65 -2.54 -9.72 12.54
N GLY A 66 -2.51 -11.02 12.88
CA GLY A 66 -1.31 -11.83 12.87
C GLY A 66 -0.17 -11.21 13.70
N LYS A 67 1.01 -11.03 13.08
CA LYS A 67 2.20 -10.44 13.73
C LYS A 67 2.07 -8.96 14.09
N HIS A 68 0.97 -8.31 13.70
CA HIS A 68 0.69 -6.90 13.98
C HIS A 68 -0.30 -6.70 15.13
N ASP A 69 -0.76 -7.79 15.78
CA ASP A 69 -1.59 -7.68 16.98
C ASP A 69 -0.73 -7.19 18.17
N PRO A 70 -1.15 -6.14 18.91
CA PRO A 70 -0.47 -5.70 20.12
C PRO A 70 -0.34 -6.83 21.15
N LYS A 71 0.81 -6.88 21.84
CA LYS A 71 1.05 -7.85 22.92
C LYS A 71 0.48 -7.43 24.27
#